data_AF-A0A5K1JEP0-F1
#
_entry.id   AF-A0A5K1JEP0-F1
#
_cell.length_a   1.000
_cell.length_b   1.000
_cell.length_c   1.000
_cell.angle_alpha   90.00
_cell.angle_beta   90.00
_cell.angle_gamma   90.00
#
_symmetry.space_group_name_H-M   'P 1'
#
loop_
_entity.id
_entity.type
_entity.pdbx_description
1 polymer ?
#
loop_
_entity_poly.entity_id
_entity_poly.type
_entity_poly.pdbx_seq_one_letter_code
_entity_poly.pdbx_strand_id
1 'polypeptide(L)'
;MTTEELNEITSRLRRTAVDTLGGESLQKILARITKAPATDWRTVMRRIADLIDRGVCYNVYDESAYGSCDNGFKCSVCGCTVEDEEHYHVSGTWNFCPQCGKRVWSMKHE
;
A
#
# COMPACT_ATOMS: atom_id res chain seq x y z
N MET A 1 0.39 6.76 3.08
CA MET A 1 -0.97 6.84 2.54
C MET A 1 -1.77 5.70 3.12
N THR A 2 -2.83 6.01 3.85
CA THR A 2 -3.64 5.01 4.56
C THR A 2 -4.69 4.39 3.64
N THR A 3 -5.35 3.34 4.11
CA THR A 3 -6.47 2.70 3.38
C THR A 3 -7.66 3.66 3.25
N GLU A 4 -7.93 4.47 4.27
CA GLU A 4 -9.00 5.47 4.28
C GLU A 4 -8.76 6.54 3.20
N GLU A 5 -7.52 7.03 3.08
CA GLU A 5 -7.15 7.99 2.04
C GLU A 5 -7.34 7.42 0.63
N LEU A 6 -7.03 6.14 0.43
CA LEU A 6 -7.23 5.46 -0.86
C LEU A 6 -8.71 5.25 -1.18
N ASN A 7 -9.51 4.95 -0.17
CA ASN A 7 -10.97 4.86 -0.33
C ASN A 7 -11.57 6.22 -0.69
N GLU A 8 -11.09 7.31 -0.09
CA GLU A 8 -11.48 8.68 -0.43
C GLU A 8 -11.16 9.00 -1.90
N ILE A 9 -9.93 8.73 -2.34
CA ILE A 9 -9.49 8.92 -3.74
C ILE A 9 -10.38 8.11 -4.68
N THR A 10 -10.62 6.84 -4.37
CA THR A 10 -11.45 5.93 -5.17
C THR A 10 -12.89 6.44 -5.30
N SER A 11 -13.48 6.88 -4.18
CA SER A 11 -14.84 7.44 -4.15
C SER A 11 -14.95 8.68 -5.05
N ARG A 12 -13.96 9.58 -4.97
CA ARG A 12 -13.90 10.79 -5.79
C ARG A 12 -13.72 10.48 -7.28
N LEU A 13 -12.85 9.54 -7.63
CA LEU A 13 -12.70 9.08 -9.02
C LEU A 13 -14.02 8.54 -9.58
N ARG A 14 -14.73 7.68 -8.83
CA ARG A 14 -16.03 7.12 -9.23
C ARG A 14 -17.08 8.20 -9.41
N ARG A 15 -17.16 9.15 -8.47
CA ARG A 15 -18.11 10.28 -8.56
C ARG A 15 -17.83 11.16 -9.78
N THR A 16 -16.57 11.49 -10.04
CA THR A 16 -16.21 12.34 -11.19
C THR A 16 -16.38 11.61 -12.52
N ALA A 17 -16.23 10.28 -12.56
CA ALA A 17 -16.43 9.49 -13.78
C ALA A 17 -17.87 9.53 -14.31
N VAL A 18 -18.86 9.85 -13.47
CA VAL A 18 -20.28 10.00 -13.85
C VAL A 18 -20.72 11.45 -13.95
N ASP A 19 -19.81 12.40 -13.78
CA ASP A 19 -20.05 13.84 -13.81
C ASP A 19 -19.34 14.48 -15.02
N THR A 20 -19.52 15.78 -15.21
CA THR A 20 -18.76 16.57 -16.17
C THR A 20 -17.42 17.01 -15.59
N LEU A 21 -16.40 17.16 -16.45
CA LEU A 21 -15.12 17.75 -16.08
C LEU A 21 -15.23 19.28 -15.84
N GLY A 22 -16.39 19.90 -16.10
CA GLY A 22 -16.64 21.31 -15.76
C GLY A 22 -15.71 22.30 -16.45
N GLY A 23 -15.14 21.94 -17.61
CA GLY A 23 -14.14 22.74 -18.32
C GLY A 23 -12.70 22.59 -17.82
N GLU A 24 -12.45 21.81 -16.77
CA GLU A 24 -11.09 21.43 -16.40
C GLU A 24 -10.55 20.34 -17.34
N SER A 25 -9.25 20.42 -17.63
CA SER A 25 -8.54 19.32 -18.30
C SER A 25 -8.47 18.08 -17.40
N LEU A 26 -8.53 16.89 -18.00
CA LEU A 26 -8.42 15.61 -17.27
C LEU A 26 -7.20 15.55 -16.33
N GLN A 27 -6.04 16.10 -16.73
CA GLN A 27 -4.84 16.07 -15.88
C GLN A 27 -5.00 16.87 -14.58
N LYS A 28 -5.66 18.05 -14.64
CA LYS A 28 -5.92 18.90 -13.45
C LYS A 28 -6.85 18.20 -12.46
N ILE A 29 -7.92 17.60 -12.96
CA ILE A 29 -8.87 16.83 -12.14
C ILE A 29 -8.18 15.64 -11.50
N LEU A 30 -7.43 14.85 -12.28
CA LEU A 30 -6.71 13.69 -11.76
C LEU A 30 -5.68 14.10 -10.72
N ALA A 31 -4.91 15.18 -10.96
CA ALA A 31 -3.96 15.70 -9.98
C ALA A 31 -4.65 16.04 -8.65
N ARG A 32 -5.78 16.75 -8.71
CA ARG A 32 -6.57 17.15 -7.53
C ARG A 32 -7.18 15.97 -6.79
N ILE A 33 -7.69 14.97 -7.51
CA ILE A 33 -8.33 13.79 -6.90
C ILE A 33 -7.27 12.87 -6.28
N THR A 34 -6.18 12.60 -7.01
CA THR A 34 -5.11 11.68 -6.58
C THR A 34 -4.11 12.32 -5.61
N LYS A 35 -4.28 13.62 -5.31
CA LYS A 35 -3.37 14.44 -4.50
C LYS A 35 -1.94 14.44 -5.10
N ALA A 36 -1.84 14.51 -6.43
CA ALA A 36 -0.56 14.61 -7.13
C ALA A 36 0.10 15.97 -6.87
N PRO A 37 1.44 16.04 -6.77
CA PRO A 37 2.14 17.28 -6.43
C PRO A 37 2.16 18.30 -7.58
N ALA A 38 1.83 17.90 -8.81
CA ALA A 38 1.72 18.78 -9.96
C ALA A 38 0.65 18.29 -10.95
N THR A 39 0.26 19.17 -11.86
CA THR A 39 -0.78 18.92 -12.89
C THR A 39 -0.22 18.48 -14.23
N ASP A 40 1.11 18.44 -14.39
CA ASP A 40 1.72 17.91 -15.60
C ASP A 40 1.46 16.40 -15.72
N TRP A 41 1.25 15.95 -16.95
CA TRP A 41 0.81 14.57 -17.20
C TRP A 41 1.82 13.53 -16.69
N ARG A 42 3.13 13.83 -16.64
CA ARG A 42 4.14 12.87 -16.17
C ARG A 42 4.00 12.64 -14.67
N THR A 43 3.83 13.72 -13.90
CA THR A 43 3.62 13.64 -12.45
C THR A 43 2.31 12.95 -12.12
N VAL A 44 1.23 13.26 -12.84
CA VAL A 44 -0.08 12.61 -12.64
C VAL A 44 0.00 11.11 -12.94
N MET A 45 0.63 10.71 -14.04
CA MET A 45 0.78 9.29 -14.41
C MET A 45 1.62 8.52 -13.39
N ARG A 46 2.73 9.09 -12.91
CA ARG A 46 3.54 8.48 -11.84
C ARG A 46 2.72 8.31 -10.56
N ARG A 47 1.97 9.35 -10.18
CA ARG A 47 1.11 9.27 -8.99
C ARG A 47 0.06 8.16 -9.11
N ILE A 48 -0.55 7.99 -10.28
CA ILE A 48 -1.50 6.89 -10.53
C ILE A 48 -0.79 5.54 -10.44
N ALA A 49 0.42 5.40 -10.99
CA ALA A 49 1.19 4.17 -10.87
C ALA A 49 1.47 3.82 -9.39
N ASP A 50 1.89 4.79 -8.58
CA ASP A 50 2.13 4.59 -7.13
C ASP A 50 0.85 4.23 -6.34
N LEU A 51 -0.33 4.64 -6.83
CA LEU A 51 -1.62 4.28 -6.23
C LEU A 51 -2.02 2.83 -6.56
N ILE A 52 -1.71 2.37 -7.77
CA ILE A 52 -2.01 1.02 -8.26
C ILE A 52 -1.04 0.01 -7.66
N ASP A 53 0.26 0.29 -7.77
CA ASP A 53 1.33 -0.54 -7.24
C ASP A 53 2.07 0.23 -6.16
N ARG A 54 1.79 -0.12 -4.90
CA ARG A 54 2.49 0.47 -3.75
C ARG A 54 3.94 -0.03 -3.65
N GLY A 55 4.34 -1.00 -4.47
CA GLY A 55 5.64 -1.66 -4.45
C GLY A 55 5.71 -2.84 -3.50
N VAL A 56 6.93 -3.35 -3.32
CA VAL A 56 7.21 -4.56 -2.52
C VAL A 56 7.85 -4.25 -1.17
N CYS A 57 7.66 -5.16 -0.21
CA CYS A 57 8.39 -5.23 1.05
C CYS A 57 8.79 -6.70 1.30
N TYR A 58 9.68 -6.92 2.28
CA TYR A 58 10.11 -8.26 2.69
C TYR A 58 9.69 -8.51 4.13
N ASN A 59 9.40 -9.78 4.45
CA ASN A 59 9.31 -10.21 5.85
C ASN A 59 10.72 -10.36 6.40
N VAL A 60 11.10 -9.51 7.34
CA VAL A 60 12.40 -9.52 8.02
C VAL A 60 12.25 -9.88 9.51
N TYR A 61 11.18 -10.59 9.84
CA TYR A 61 10.95 -11.11 11.18
C TYR A 61 12.00 -12.17 11.52
N ASP A 62 12.53 -12.12 12.74
CA ASP A 62 13.51 -13.08 13.22
C ASP A 62 12.80 -14.16 14.03
N GLU A 63 12.46 -15.27 13.37
CA GLU A 63 11.83 -16.45 13.98
C GLU A 63 12.80 -17.27 14.84
N SER A 64 14.09 -16.90 14.89
CA SER A 64 15.09 -17.59 15.72
C SER A 64 15.35 -16.91 17.06
N ALA A 65 14.80 -15.71 17.27
CA ALA A 65 14.99 -14.95 18.49
C ALA A 65 14.28 -15.63 19.69
N TYR A 66 14.87 -15.50 20.88
CA TYR A 66 14.24 -16.04 22.09
C TYR A 66 12.86 -15.38 22.32
N GLY A 67 11.80 -16.18 22.31
CA GLY A 67 10.42 -15.71 22.45
C GLY A 67 9.77 -15.24 21.14
N SER A 68 10.36 -15.52 19.97
CA SER A 68 9.72 -15.24 18.68
C SER A 68 8.53 -16.16 18.42
N CYS A 69 7.60 -15.68 17.60
CA CYS A 69 6.43 -16.44 17.16
C CYS A 69 6.71 -17.16 15.84
N ASP A 70 6.16 -18.35 15.67
CA ASP A 70 6.16 -19.04 14.37
C ASP A 70 5.31 -18.24 13.36
N ASN A 71 5.88 -17.94 12.18
CA ASN A 71 5.27 -17.12 11.14
C ASN A 71 4.97 -15.66 11.57
N GLY A 72 5.81 -15.07 12.41
CA GLY A 72 5.76 -13.64 12.69
C GLY A 72 6.07 -12.79 11.45
N PHE A 73 5.61 -11.55 11.45
CA PHE A 73 5.83 -10.62 10.34
C PHE A 73 6.50 -9.34 10.82
N LYS A 74 7.53 -8.90 10.10
CA LYS A 74 8.13 -7.57 10.25
C LYS A 74 8.40 -6.98 8.88
N CYS A 75 7.76 -5.86 8.58
CA CYS A 75 7.90 -5.20 7.29
C CYS A 75 9.25 -4.50 7.17
N SER A 76 10.02 -4.84 6.14
CA SER A 76 11.32 -4.22 5.84
C SER A 76 11.25 -2.72 5.51
N VAL A 77 10.06 -2.19 5.20
CA VAL A 77 9.91 -0.80 4.72
C VAL A 77 9.32 0.12 5.79
N CYS A 78 8.23 -0.28 6.44
CA CYS A 78 7.57 0.56 7.46
C CYS A 78 7.83 0.10 8.89
N GLY A 79 8.49 -1.04 9.11
CA GLY A 79 8.77 -1.57 10.44
C GLY A 79 7.56 -2.13 11.17
N CYS A 80 6.39 -2.23 10.53
CA CYS A 80 5.21 -2.88 11.08
C CYS A 80 5.54 -4.31 11.51
N THR A 81 5.29 -4.62 12.78
CA THR A 81 5.45 -5.95 13.34
C THR A 81 4.08 -6.54 13.67
N VAL A 82 3.87 -7.81 13.31
CA VAL A 82 2.67 -8.58 13.65
C VAL A 82 3.13 -9.90 14.23
N GLU A 83 2.74 -10.13 15.47
CA GLU A 83 3.08 -11.29 16.29
C GLU A 83 1.82 -11.73 17.04
N ASP A 84 1.75 -13.00 17.40
CA ASP A 84 0.77 -13.44 18.39
C ASP A 84 1.40 -13.28 19.78
N GLU A 85 0.81 -12.43 20.64
CA GLU A 85 1.33 -12.17 21.98
C GLU A 85 1.29 -13.41 22.90
N GLU A 86 0.58 -14.47 22.49
CA GLU A 86 0.58 -15.78 23.16
C GLU A 86 1.59 -16.77 22.57
N HIS A 87 2.42 -16.34 21.61
CA HIS A 87 3.44 -17.13 20.91
C HIS A 87 2.91 -18.32 20.10
N TYR A 88 1.63 -18.32 19.66
CA TYR A 88 1.16 -19.32 18.71
C TYR A 88 1.47 -18.96 17.26
N HIS A 89 1.41 -20.00 16.42
CA HIS A 89 1.59 -19.89 14.99
C HIS A 89 0.43 -19.12 14.33
N VAL A 90 0.73 -18.01 13.66
CA VAL A 90 -0.23 -17.35 12.77
C VAL A 90 -0.32 -18.14 11.48
N SER A 91 -1.48 -18.72 11.17
CA SER A 91 -1.64 -19.51 9.94
C SER A 91 -1.75 -18.63 8.67
N GLY A 92 -1.24 -19.14 7.55
CA GLY A 92 -1.34 -18.50 6.23
C GLY A 92 -0.05 -17.86 5.74
N THR A 93 -0.16 -17.07 4.67
CA THR A 93 0.98 -16.38 4.05
C THR A 93 0.78 -14.89 4.10
N TRP A 94 1.79 -14.18 4.60
CA TRP A 94 1.85 -12.72 4.51
C TRP A 94 1.96 -12.30 3.04
N ASN A 95 0.85 -11.84 2.45
CA ASN A 95 0.80 -11.38 1.07
C ASN A 95 0.97 -9.86 0.95
N PHE A 96 0.58 -9.12 1.99
CA PHE A 96 0.66 -7.66 2.05
C PHE A 96 1.01 -7.21 3.47
N CYS A 97 1.80 -6.14 3.59
CA CYS A 97 1.99 -5.48 4.89
C CYS A 97 0.68 -4.80 5.31
N PRO A 98 0.15 -5.06 6.52
CA PRO A 98 -1.12 -4.48 6.94
C PRO A 98 -1.05 -2.96 7.14
N GLN A 99 0.12 -2.41 7.46
CA GLN A 99 0.28 -0.97 7.70
C GLN A 99 0.56 -0.18 6.41
N CYS A 100 1.52 -0.59 5.57
CA CYS A 100 1.87 0.18 4.37
C CYS A 100 1.21 -0.35 3.08
N GLY A 101 0.63 -1.54 3.11
CA GLY A 101 -0.04 -2.18 1.97
C GLY A 101 0.89 -2.60 0.83
N LYS A 102 2.22 -2.54 1.04
CA LYS A 102 3.18 -3.10 0.07
C LYS A 102 3.02 -4.62 0.01
N ARG A 103 3.16 -5.18 -1.19
CA ARG A 103 3.11 -6.63 -1.39
C ARG A 103 4.34 -7.26 -0.74
N VAL A 104 4.14 -8.33 0.01
CA VAL A 104 5.24 -9.08 0.60
C VAL A 104 5.83 -9.96 -0.49
N TRP A 105 7.11 -9.76 -0.78
CA TRP A 105 7.86 -10.64 -1.67
C TRP A 105 8.60 -11.66 -0.80
N SER A 106 8.28 -12.95 -0.97
CA SER A 106 9.06 -13.99 -0.34
C SER A 106 10.45 -14.00 -0.99
N MET A 107 11.50 -13.75 -0.20
CA MET A 107 12.80 -14.31 -0.55
C MET A 107 12.59 -15.82 -0.45
N LYS A 108 12.40 -16.50 -1.58
CA LYS A 108 12.59 -17.94 -1.60
C LYS A 108 14.05 -18.14 -1.20
N HIS A 109 14.27 -18.73 -0.04
CA HIS A 109 15.56 -19.33 0.27
C HIS A 109 15.72 -20.48 -0.74
N GLU A 110 16.40 -20.20 -1.85
CA GLU A 110 17.04 -21.22 -2.69
C GLU A 110 18.24 -21.82 -1.96
#